data_AF-A0A7C5R8N4-F1
#
_entry.id   AF-A0A7C5R8N4-F1
#
_cell.length_a   1.000
_cell.length_b   1.000
_cell.length_c   1.000
_cell.angle_alpha   90.00
_cell.angle_beta   90.00
_cell.angle_gamma   90.00
#
_symmetry.space_group_name_H-M   'P 1'
#
loop_
_entity.id
_entity.type
_entity.pdbx_description
1 polymer ?
#
loop_
_entity_poly.entity_id
_entity_poly.type
_entity_poly.pdbx_seq_one_letter_code
_entity_poly.pdbx_strand_id
1 'polypeptide(L)'
;MSIQTVNDINNPNPFAQARQNMHALPWPRRMVARHIYNKLAKPAGKAQRYYEKYLGELTSKYISQKLPGFEPPAAYVPSSNYVRTGTTIVLSPGKDYYEHFADQASSFFYHHGIEYYLYLIEHQYHIQPSIAR
;
A
#
# COMPACT_ATOMS: atom_id res chain seq x y z
N MET A 1 0.72 -6.72 -5.58
CA MET A 1 1.11 -7.63 -4.49
C MET A 1 1.93 -6.84 -3.49
N SER A 2 1.61 -6.91 -2.19
CA SER A 2 2.42 -6.31 -1.13
C SER A 2 2.88 -7.41 -0.17
N ILE A 3 4.05 -7.23 0.46
CA ILE A 3 4.55 -8.16 1.47
C ILE A 3 5.02 -7.40 2.70
N GLN A 4 4.49 -7.76 3.86
CA GLN A 4 4.88 -7.12 5.12
C GLN A 4 6.06 -7.87 5.73
N THR A 5 7.10 -7.13 6.12
CA THR A 5 8.26 -7.65 6.85
C THR A 5 8.10 -7.44 8.36
N VAL A 6 8.95 -8.09 9.16
CA VAL A 6 8.99 -7.85 10.61
C VAL A 6 9.34 -6.41 10.99
N ASN A 7 9.97 -5.67 10.08
CA ASN A 7 10.34 -4.26 10.27
C ASN A 7 9.17 -3.31 9.95
N ASP A 8 8.12 -3.80 9.31
CA ASP A 8 6.94 -3.04 8.90
C ASP A 8 5.83 -3.04 9.95
N ILE A 9 6.08 -3.61 11.13
CA ILE A 9 5.10 -3.70 12.21
C ILE A 9 5.27 -2.46 13.12
N ASN A 10 4.14 -1.81 13.41
CA ASN A 10 4.10 -0.63 14.28
C ASN A 10 4.55 -0.96 15.71
N ASN A 11 5.05 0.06 16.42
CA ASN A 11 5.41 -0.09 17.82
C ASN A 11 4.18 -0.11 18.74
N PRO A 12 4.19 -0.92 19.81
CA PRO A 12 5.24 -1.86 20.20
C PRO A 12 5.24 -3.15 19.35
N ASN A 13 6.38 -3.47 18.74
CA ASN A 13 6.53 -4.64 17.86
C ASN A 13 7.11 -5.84 18.65
N PRO A 14 6.36 -6.95 18.83
CA PRO A 14 6.84 -8.12 19.56
C PRO A 14 7.99 -8.85 18.86
N PHE A 15 8.16 -8.66 17.55
CA PHE A 15 9.25 -9.25 16.77
C PHE A 15 10.53 -8.43 16.78
N ALA A 16 10.45 -7.12 17.07
CA ALA A 16 11.63 -6.25 17.16
C ALA A 16 12.60 -6.73 18.25
N GLN A 17 12.07 -7.24 19.37
CA GLN A 17 12.86 -7.77 20.48
C GLN A 17 13.05 -9.29 20.41
N ALA A 18 12.40 -10.00 19.48
CA ALA A 18 12.44 -11.45 19.42
C ALA A 18 13.88 -11.99 19.29
N ARG A 19 14.72 -11.30 18.51
CA ARG A 19 16.13 -11.69 18.36
C ARG A 19 16.90 -11.57 19.67
N GLN A 20 16.71 -10.48 20.41
CA GLN A 20 17.34 -10.25 21.71
C GLN A 20 16.85 -11.28 22.75
N ASN A 21 15.55 -11.52 22.82
CA ASN A 21 14.96 -12.47 23.76
C ASN A 21 15.40 -13.92 23.49
N MET A 22 15.62 -14.29 22.21
CA MET A 22 16.17 -15.60 21.87
C MET A 22 17.59 -15.82 22.40
N HIS A 23 18.38 -14.77 22.60
CA HIS A 23 19.72 -14.90 23.19
C HIS A 23 19.68 -15.26 24.68
N ALA A 24 18.59 -14.96 25.39
CA ALA A 24 18.43 -15.39 26.79
C ALA A 24 18.14 -16.89 26.94
N LEU A 25 17.71 -17.57 25.87
CA LEU A 25 17.39 -19.00 25.91
C LEU A 25 18.66 -19.89 25.95
N PRO A 26 18.61 -21.04 26.66
CA PRO A 26 19.62 -22.08 26.56
C PRO A 26 19.84 -22.53 25.11
N TRP A 27 21.07 -22.95 24.78
CA TRP A 27 21.51 -23.23 23.40
C TRP A 27 20.54 -24.09 22.57
N PRO A 28 19.99 -25.23 23.07
CA PRO A 28 19.07 -26.04 22.28
C PRO A 28 17.78 -25.30 21.91
N ARG A 29 17.20 -24.57 22.89
CA ARG A 29 15.96 -23.81 22.70
C ARG A 29 16.18 -22.61 21.79
N ARG A 30 17.34 -21.94 21.90
CA ARG A 30 17.75 -20.84 21.02
C ARG A 30 17.81 -21.28 19.56
N MET A 31 18.34 -22.47 19.28
CA MET A 31 18.43 -22.99 17.91
C MET A 31 17.05 -23.19 17.28
N VAL A 32 16.12 -23.82 18.02
CA VAL A 32 14.74 -24.03 17.56
C VAL A 32 14.03 -22.69 17.33
N ALA A 33 14.10 -21.77 18.30
CA ALA A 33 13.46 -20.46 18.18
C ALA A 33 14.00 -19.67 16.98
N ARG A 34 15.33 -19.68 16.77
CA ARG A 34 15.98 -19.01 15.64
C ARG A 34 15.58 -19.62 14.31
N HIS A 35 15.41 -20.94 14.23
CA HIS A 35 14.94 -21.60 13.02
C HIS A 35 13.54 -21.15 12.63
N ILE A 36 12.60 -21.18 13.59
CA ILE A 36 11.21 -20.74 13.38
C ILE A 36 11.18 -19.27 12.97
N TYR A 37 11.88 -18.39 13.70
CA TYR A 37 11.96 -16.96 13.38
C TYR A 37 12.49 -16.73 11.96
N ASN A 38 13.56 -17.41 11.58
CA ASN A 38 14.15 -17.25 10.25
C ASN A 38 13.23 -17.75 9.14
N LYS A 39 12.46 -18.83 9.37
CA LYS A 39 11.46 -19.30 8.41
C LYS A 39 10.36 -18.29 8.15
N LEU A 40 10.03 -17.45 9.14
CA LEU A 40 9.02 -16.41 9.00
C LEU A 40 9.60 -15.11 8.40
N ALA A 41 10.73 -14.63 8.94
CA ALA A 41 11.26 -13.31 8.57
C ALA A 41 12.03 -13.30 7.24
N LYS A 42 12.78 -14.36 6.90
CA LYS A 42 13.65 -14.36 5.71
C LYS A 42 12.89 -14.35 4.38
N PRO A 43 11.79 -15.10 4.19
CA PRO A 43 11.05 -15.06 2.92
C PRO A 43 10.51 -13.67 2.60
N ALA A 44 9.90 -12.99 3.58
CA ALA A 44 9.38 -11.65 3.43
C ALA A 44 10.49 -10.65 3.05
N GLY A 45 11.62 -10.67 3.77
CA GLY A 45 12.76 -9.80 3.43
C GLY A 45 13.41 -10.14 2.08
N LYS A 46 13.37 -11.40 1.63
CA LYS A 46 13.84 -11.77 0.28
C LYS A 46 12.90 -11.23 -0.81
N ALA A 47 11.59 -11.35 -0.60
CA ALA A 47 10.59 -10.82 -1.52
C ALA A 47 10.65 -9.29 -1.62
N GLN A 48 10.76 -8.58 -0.50
CA GLN A 48 10.91 -7.12 -0.48
C GLN A 48 12.13 -6.65 -1.30
N ARG A 49 13.30 -7.28 -1.14
CA ARG A 49 14.48 -6.98 -1.98
C ARG A 49 14.25 -7.26 -3.48
N TYR A 50 13.46 -8.27 -3.83
CA TYR A 50 13.09 -8.49 -5.23
C TYR A 50 12.14 -7.43 -5.74
N TYR A 51 11.19 -6.96 -4.92
CA TYR A 51 10.31 -5.87 -5.33
C TYR A 51 11.10 -4.58 -5.57
N GLU A 52 12.04 -4.23 -4.69
CA GLU A 52 12.93 -3.08 -4.93
C GLU A 52 13.73 -3.23 -6.22
N LYS A 53 14.38 -4.37 -6.43
CA LYS A 53 15.19 -4.61 -7.62
C LYS A 53 14.36 -4.58 -8.91
N TYR A 54 13.27 -5.33 -8.96
CA TYR A 54 12.52 -5.54 -10.19
C TYR A 54 11.49 -4.45 -10.45
N LEU A 55 10.73 -4.04 -9.42
CA LEU A 55 9.68 -3.04 -9.56
C LEU A 55 10.16 -1.61 -9.30
N GLY A 56 11.26 -1.45 -8.54
CA GLY A 56 11.92 -0.17 -8.32
C GLY A 56 13.02 0.08 -9.35
N GLU A 57 14.22 -0.45 -9.14
CA GLU A 57 15.43 -0.13 -9.88
C GLU A 57 15.33 -0.43 -11.39
N LEU A 58 14.87 -1.63 -11.76
CA LEU A 58 14.77 -1.99 -13.18
C LEU A 58 13.66 -1.19 -13.89
N THR A 59 12.49 -1.06 -13.28
CA THR A 59 11.37 -0.29 -13.84
C THR A 59 11.71 1.19 -13.98
N SER A 60 12.32 1.81 -12.96
CA SER A 60 12.70 3.22 -13.02
C SER A 60 13.72 3.49 -14.13
N LYS A 61 14.69 2.60 -14.32
CA LYS A 61 15.63 2.68 -15.45
C LYS A 61 14.91 2.65 -16.80
N TYR A 62 13.90 1.79 -16.94
CA TYR A 62 13.09 1.72 -18.16
C TYR A 62 12.25 2.98 -18.37
N ILE A 63 11.59 3.48 -17.32
CA ILE A 63 10.76 4.70 -17.37
C ILE A 63 11.62 5.92 -17.71
N SER A 64 12.81 6.04 -17.11
CA SER A 64 13.73 7.17 -17.36
C SER A 64 14.11 7.31 -18.84
N GLN A 65 14.10 6.21 -19.61
CA GLN A 65 14.35 6.23 -21.05
C GLN A 65 13.15 6.71 -21.87
N LYS A 66 11.95 6.58 -21.33
CA LYS A 66 10.67 6.85 -22.02
C LYS A 66 10.01 8.14 -21.59
N LEU A 67 10.32 8.64 -20.39
CA LEU A 67 9.74 9.83 -19.80
C LEU A 67 10.85 10.83 -19.44
N PRO A 68 11.17 11.79 -20.32
CA PRO A 68 12.15 12.84 -20.04
C PRO A 68 11.77 13.63 -18.78
N GLY A 69 12.75 13.90 -17.92
CA GLY A 69 12.54 14.61 -16.65
C GLY A 69 12.02 13.74 -15.50
N PHE A 70 11.84 12.43 -15.71
CA PHE A 70 11.58 11.51 -14.60
C PHE A 70 12.83 11.31 -13.75
N GLU A 71 12.72 11.59 -12.45
CA GLU A 71 13.75 11.33 -11.45
C GLU A 71 13.28 10.24 -10.50
N PRO A 72 13.94 9.06 -10.46
CA PRO A 72 13.65 8.06 -9.45
C PRO A 72 14.08 8.53 -8.06
N PRO A 73 13.51 7.95 -6.98
CA PRO A 73 13.93 8.28 -5.63
C PRO A 73 15.41 7.99 -5.43
N ALA A 74 16.12 8.87 -4.70
CA ALA A 74 17.54 8.69 -4.39
C ALA A 74 17.83 7.38 -3.63
N ALA A 75 16.87 6.90 -2.84
CA ALA A 75 16.90 5.58 -2.22
C ALA A 75 15.49 5.01 -2.11
N TYR A 76 15.34 3.71 -2.41
CA TYR A 76 14.11 2.98 -2.11
C TYR A 76 14.03 2.69 -0.62
N VAL A 77 12.83 2.86 -0.04
CA VAL A 77 12.57 2.56 1.37
C VAL A 77 12.32 1.05 1.51
N PRO A 78 13.06 0.33 2.38
CA PRO A 78 12.92 -1.13 2.55
C PRO A 78 11.73 -1.50 3.42
N SER A 79 10.56 -1.06 2.98
CA SER A 79 9.30 -1.22 3.66
C SER A 79 8.16 -1.33 2.64
N SER A 80 7.18 -2.18 2.96
CA SER A 80 5.87 -2.14 2.30
C SER A 80 4.78 -1.55 3.20
N ASN A 81 5.17 -0.88 4.29
CA ASN A 81 4.24 -0.23 5.21
C ASN A 81 3.70 1.06 4.59
N TYR A 82 2.67 0.93 3.75
CA TYR A 82 1.96 2.08 3.21
C TYR A 82 0.77 2.43 4.11
N VAL A 83 0.78 3.62 4.66
CA VAL A 83 -0.36 4.19 5.37
C VAL A 83 -0.84 5.44 4.63
N ARG A 84 -2.16 5.58 4.47
CA ARG A 84 -2.74 6.84 3.99
C ARG A 84 -2.51 7.89 5.07
N THR A 85 -1.84 8.98 4.70
CA THR A 85 -1.64 10.13 5.56
C THR A 85 -2.55 11.27 5.10
N GLY A 86 -3.02 12.10 6.03
CA GLY A 86 -3.88 13.25 5.74
C GLY A 86 -5.38 13.04 5.97
N THR A 87 -6.15 14.09 5.70
CA THR A 87 -7.62 14.08 5.82
C THR A 87 -8.22 13.12 4.81
N THR A 88 -8.89 12.07 5.30
CA THR A 88 -9.60 11.15 4.42
C THR A 88 -10.93 11.76 4.04
N ILE A 89 -11.09 12.07 2.74
CA ILE A 89 -12.37 12.46 2.16
C ILE A 89 -13.07 11.19 1.70
N VAL A 90 -14.12 10.80 2.42
CA VAL A 90 -14.97 9.67 2.05
C VAL A 90 -16.13 10.21 1.22
N LEU A 91 -16.31 9.66 0.02
CA LEU A 91 -17.42 9.98 -0.88
C LEU A 91 -18.45 8.85 -0.77
N SER A 92 -19.53 9.11 -0.04
CA SER A 92 -20.55 8.10 0.27
C SER A 92 -21.77 8.32 -0.62
N PRO A 93 -22.15 7.37 -1.50
CA PRO A 93 -23.33 7.52 -2.32
C PRO A 93 -24.61 7.44 -1.49
N GLY A 94 -25.47 8.45 -1.65
CA GLY A 94 -26.82 8.49 -1.11
C GLY A 94 -27.83 7.82 -2.04
N LYS A 95 -29.11 7.90 -1.68
CA LYS A 95 -30.20 7.36 -2.52
C LYS A 95 -30.29 8.09 -3.87
N ASP A 96 -30.13 9.39 -3.85
CA ASP A 96 -30.08 10.31 -4.99
C ASP A 96 -29.00 9.93 -6.02
N TYR A 97 -27.84 9.48 -5.54
CA TYR A 97 -26.77 8.98 -6.39
C TYR A 97 -27.23 7.80 -7.26
N TYR A 98 -27.90 6.81 -6.68
CA TYR A 98 -28.37 5.63 -7.41
C TYR A 98 -29.58 5.90 -8.30
N GLU A 99 -30.33 6.98 -8.04
CA GLU A 99 -31.35 7.48 -8.95
C GLU A 99 -30.73 8.12 -10.20
N HIS A 100 -29.59 8.80 -10.06
CA HIS A 100 -28.83 9.40 -11.17
C HIS A 100 -27.94 8.39 -11.92
N PHE A 101 -27.34 7.46 -11.19
CA PHE A 101 -26.39 6.48 -11.70
C PHE A 101 -26.84 5.07 -11.34
N ALA A 102 -27.64 4.48 -12.23
CA ALA A 102 -28.11 3.12 -12.07
C ALA A 102 -26.98 2.09 -12.28
N ASP A 103 -27.03 1.00 -11.53
CA ASP A 103 -26.07 -0.10 -11.67
C ASP A 103 -26.17 -0.75 -13.06
N GLN A 104 -25.03 -0.98 -13.71
CA GLN A 104 -24.98 -1.65 -15.01
C GLN A 104 -24.40 -3.05 -14.87
N ALA A 105 -25.19 -4.07 -15.20
CA ALA A 105 -24.79 -5.47 -15.10
C ALA A 105 -23.64 -5.88 -16.07
N SER A 106 -23.30 -5.02 -17.03
CA SER A 106 -22.32 -5.31 -18.09
C SER A 106 -20.86 -5.01 -17.72
N SER A 107 -20.59 -4.34 -16.60
CA SER A 107 -19.25 -3.93 -16.19
C SER A 107 -19.07 -4.04 -14.68
N PHE A 108 -17.84 -4.17 -14.20
CA PHE A 108 -17.53 -4.11 -12.76
C PHE A 108 -17.07 -2.70 -12.31
N PHE A 109 -16.91 -1.77 -13.27
CA PHE A 109 -16.33 -0.45 -13.03
C PHE A 109 -17.27 0.72 -13.38
N TYR A 110 -18.57 0.48 -13.48
CA TYR A 110 -19.54 1.50 -13.91
C TYR A 110 -19.68 2.70 -12.94
N HIS A 111 -19.15 2.62 -11.72
CA HIS A 111 -19.07 3.76 -10.78
C HIS A 111 -17.65 4.33 -10.61
N HIS A 112 -16.67 3.91 -11.42
CA HIS A 112 -15.26 4.31 -11.28
C HIS A 112 -14.83 5.42 -12.26
N GLY A 113 -15.76 6.01 -13.00
CA GLY A 113 -15.56 7.22 -13.79
C GLY A 113 -15.37 8.49 -12.95
N ILE A 114 -14.79 9.53 -13.55
CA ILE A 114 -14.53 10.81 -12.87
C ILE A 114 -15.83 11.55 -12.53
N GLU A 115 -16.86 11.38 -13.35
CA GLU A 115 -18.18 11.97 -13.23
C GLU A 115 -18.89 11.60 -11.91
N TYR A 116 -18.76 10.35 -11.48
CA TYR A 116 -19.36 9.87 -10.22
C TYR A 116 -18.69 10.53 -9.01
N TYR A 117 -17.36 10.64 -9.04
CA TYR A 117 -16.61 11.30 -7.96
C TYR A 117 -16.92 12.79 -7.90
N LEU A 118 -17.04 13.46 -9.04
CA LEU A 118 -17.41 14.88 -9.10
C LEU A 118 -18.81 15.11 -8.51
N TYR A 119 -19.79 14.31 -8.92
CA TYR A 119 -21.14 14.39 -8.37
C TYR A 119 -21.15 14.27 -6.84
N LEU A 120 -20.46 13.25 -6.30
CA LEU A 120 -20.41 13.03 -4.85
C LEU A 120 -19.69 14.17 -4.12
N ILE A 121 -18.63 14.74 -4.70
CA ILE A 121 -17.93 15.89 -4.11
C ILE A 121 -18.85 17.11 -4.05
N GLU A 122 -19.53 17.44 -5.14
CA GLU A 122 -20.43 18.59 -5.23
C GLU A 122 -21.62 18.47 -4.25
N HIS A 123 -22.21 17.27 -4.15
CA HIS A 123 -23.37 17.04 -3.29
C HIS A 123 -23.02 16.92 -1.80
N GLN A 124 -21.91 16.25 -1.46
CA GLN A 124 -21.53 16.00 -0.07
C GLN A 124 -20.79 17.19 0.57
N TYR A 125 -20.05 17.97 -0.22
CA TYR A 125 -19.22 19.07 0.29
C TYR A 125 -19.66 20.45 -0.18
N HIS A 126 -20.81 20.54 -0.88
CA HIS A 126 -21.42 21.80 -1.35
C HIS A 126 -20.45 22.71 -2.12
N ILE A 127 -19.52 22.10 -2.86
CA ILE A 127 -18.61 22.82 -3.75
C ILE A 127 -19.41 23.30 -4.95
N GLN A 128 -19.21 24.55 -5.39
CA GLN A 128 -19.88 25.07 -6.58
C GLN A 128 -19.68 24.13 -7.77
N PRO A 129 -20.74 23.82 -8.53
CA PRO A 129 -20.65 22.85 -9.60
C PRO A 129 -19.63 23.30 -10.64
N SER A 130 -18.66 22.43 -10.90
CA SER A 130 -17.64 22.63 -11.93
C SER A 130 -18.19 22.41 -13.34
N ILE A 131 -19.32 21.71 -13.44
CA ILE A 131 -20.04 21.46 -14.67
C ILE A 131 -21.28 22.36 -14.69
N ALA A 132 -21.04 23.65 -14.93
CA ALA A 132 -22.02 24.48 -15.60
C ALA A 132 -21.73 24.41 -17.10
N ARG A 133 -22.26 23.37 -17.77
CA ARG A 133 -22.73 23.32 -19.18
C ARG A 133 -22.88 21.89 -19.66
#